data_AF-A2YGI7-F1
#
_entry.id   AF-A2YGI7-F1
#
_cell.length_a   1.000
_cell.length_b   1.000
_cell.length_c   1.000
_cell.angle_alpha   90.00
_cell.angle_beta   90.00
_cell.angle_gamma   90.00
#
_symmetry.space_group_name_H-M   'P 1'
#
loop_
_entity.id
_entity.type
_entity.pdbx_description
1 polymer ?
#
loop_
_entity_poly.entity_id
_entity_poly.type
_entity_poly.pdbx_seq_one_letter_code
_entity_poly.pdbx_strand_id
1 'polypeptide(L)'
;MAEQGVLRRWKRFFPAFASIHAAIEAAEPGISRREFRDATDKVVAMLCNATDDEAVAEELRVVLDGMMVEALLTLELVPAMPKMLASTDLAQDVGALRNHPSERVRSLAIGIVRGWRASVKDELLKAAAAMEKLSQAMEPDEADDHHAKILQPSPPKKTANTSRSQPPFPKKQSARPVVGGSRVTTTAKIDPPPEQRRRSGGARSR
;
A
#
# COMPACT_ATOMS: atom_id res chain seq x y z
N MET A 1 17.30 42.66 15.19
CA MET A 1 15.84 42.39 15.14
C MET A 1 15.40 41.55 13.93
N ALA A 2 16.30 40.99 13.11
CA ALA A 2 15.95 40.10 11.99
C ALA A 2 15.96 38.60 12.37
N GLU A 3 16.65 38.25 13.46
CA GLU A 3 16.95 36.88 13.94
C GLU A 3 15.73 36.01 14.24
N GLN A 4 14.60 36.59 14.66
CA GLN A 4 13.40 35.80 14.94
C GLN A 4 12.58 35.46 13.68
N GLY A 5 12.81 36.14 12.56
CA GLY A 5 11.97 35.98 11.37
C GLY A 5 12.16 34.62 10.69
N VAL A 6 13.38 34.07 10.74
CA VAL A 6 13.79 32.97 9.86
C VAL A 6 13.55 31.57 10.43
N LEU A 7 13.93 31.32 11.70
CA LEU A 7 13.54 30.10 12.43
C LEU A 7 12.01 29.97 12.49
N ARG A 8 11.28 31.10 12.61
CA ARG A 8 9.82 31.13 12.48
C ARG A 8 9.33 30.62 11.12
N ARG A 9 10.08 30.85 10.03
CA ARG A 9 9.70 30.35 8.69
C ARG A 9 9.75 28.83 8.62
N TRP A 10 10.74 28.21 9.27
CA TRP A 10 10.92 26.75 9.30
C TRP A 10 10.02 26.05 10.32
N LYS A 11 9.64 26.73 11.41
CA LYS A 11 8.83 26.15 12.49
C LYS A 11 7.53 25.49 12.01
N ARG A 12 6.89 26.04 10.98
CA ARG A 12 5.65 25.49 10.40
C ARG A 12 5.84 24.21 9.58
N PHE A 13 7.08 23.85 9.24
CA PHE A 13 7.41 22.69 8.41
C PHE A 13 7.98 21.52 9.22
N PHE A 14 8.40 21.74 10.47
CA PHE A 14 8.93 20.67 11.32
C PHE A 14 7.98 19.48 11.56
N PRO A 15 6.65 19.66 11.70
CA PRO A 15 5.74 18.51 11.80
C PRO A 15 5.85 17.53 10.62
N ALA A 16 6.18 18.04 9.42
CA ALA A 16 6.30 17.21 8.23
C ALA A 16 7.41 16.17 8.33
N PHE A 17 8.55 16.45 8.99
CA PHE A 17 9.58 15.44 9.18
C PHE A 17 9.06 14.23 9.96
N ALA A 18 8.39 14.48 11.08
CA ALA A 18 7.85 13.42 11.93
C ALA A 18 6.80 12.60 11.16
N SER A 19 5.84 13.27 10.51
CA SER A 19 4.77 12.63 9.75
C SER A 19 5.29 11.82 8.57
N ILE A 20 6.26 12.34 7.80
CA ILE A 20 6.85 11.63 6.66
C ILE A 20 7.62 10.39 7.13
N HIS A 21 8.44 10.51 8.18
CA HIS A 21 9.18 9.35 8.69
C HIS A 21 8.27 8.28 9.29
N ALA A 22 7.22 8.67 10.02
CA ALA A 22 6.23 7.74 10.54
C ALA A 22 5.49 7.02 9.39
N ALA A 23 5.15 7.73 8.32
CA ALA A 23 4.50 7.17 7.15
C ALA A 23 5.38 6.14 6.41
N ILE A 24 6.68 6.45 6.27
CA ILE A 24 7.65 5.53 5.67
C ILE A 24 7.80 4.27 6.53
N GLU A 25 7.99 4.41 7.85
CA GLU A 25 8.11 3.27 8.78
C GLU A 25 6.83 2.43 8.81
N ALA A 26 5.65 3.06 8.74
CA ALA A 26 4.36 2.36 8.75
C ALA A 26 4.14 1.53 7.48
N ALA A 27 4.61 2.02 6.34
CA ALA A 27 4.49 1.31 5.07
C ALA A 27 5.53 0.22 4.89
N GLU A 28 6.72 0.37 5.49
CA GLU A 28 7.80 -0.60 5.40
C GLU A 28 8.41 -0.90 6.79
N PRO A 29 7.79 -1.83 7.56
CA PRO A 29 8.20 -2.12 8.94
C PRO A 29 9.64 -2.64 9.12
N GLY A 30 10.33 -2.97 8.01
CA GLY A 30 11.74 -3.38 8.00
C GLY A 30 12.73 -2.22 7.93
N ILE A 31 12.28 -0.99 7.66
CA ILE A 31 13.14 0.20 7.53
C ILE A 31 12.91 1.13 8.72
N SER A 32 13.93 1.26 9.56
CA SER A 32 13.95 2.28 10.63
C SER A 32 14.32 3.65 10.06
N ARG A 33 13.60 4.69 10.49
CA ARG A 33 13.91 6.10 10.19
C ARG A 33 14.52 6.83 11.40
N ARG A 34 14.95 6.09 12.44
CA ARG A 34 15.55 6.68 13.66
C ARG A 34 16.74 7.58 13.36
N GLU A 35 17.72 7.08 12.62
CA GLU A 35 18.95 7.84 12.34
C GLU A 35 18.67 9.14 11.58
N PHE A 36 17.67 9.12 10.69
CA PHE A 36 17.22 10.32 9.97
C PHE A 36 16.57 11.34 10.90
N ARG A 37 15.75 10.88 11.87
CA ARG A 37 15.19 11.76 12.91
C ARG A 37 16.30 12.36 13.77
N ASP A 38 17.21 11.53 14.28
CA ASP A 38 18.32 11.95 15.12
C ASP A 38 19.22 12.97 14.39
N ALA A 39 19.48 12.75 13.09
CA ALA A 39 20.21 13.70 12.25
C ALA A 39 19.43 15.01 12.08
N THR A 40 18.11 14.94 11.87
CA THR A 40 17.26 16.14 11.71
C THR A 40 17.28 16.95 13.00
N ASP A 41 17.09 16.30 14.15
CA ASP A 41 17.10 16.92 15.47
C ASP A 41 18.45 17.57 15.76
N LYS A 42 19.57 16.93 15.36
CA LYS A 42 20.91 17.51 15.47
C LYS A 42 21.05 18.78 14.64
N VAL A 43 20.60 18.78 13.38
CA VAL A 43 20.68 19.97 12.52
C VAL A 43 19.77 21.08 13.03
N VAL A 44 18.57 20.75 13.51
CA VAL A 44 17.66 21.72 14.14
C VAL A 44 18.29 22.31 15.42
N ALA A 45 18.93 21.49 16.25
CA ALA A 45 19.64 21.96 17.44
C ALA A 45 20.79 22.89 17.07
N MET A 46 21.60 22.55 16.06
CA MET A 46 22.65 23.45 15.55
C MET A 46 22.07 24.77 15.03
N LEU A 47 20.95 24.72 14.31
CA LEU A 47 20.28 25.91 13.78
C LEU A 47 19.73 26.80 14.91
N CYS A 48 19.20 26.21 15.98
CA CYS A 48 18.76 26.94 17.17
C CYS A 48 19.92 27.61 17.92
N ASN A 49 21.13 27.04 17.85
CA ASN A 49 22.32 27.56 18.52
C ASN A 49 23.11 28.57 17.66
N ALA A 50 22.86 28.64 16.36
CA ALA A 50 23.51 29.58 15.43
C ALA A 50 22.86 30.97 15.46
N THR A 51 22.54 31.50 16.64
CA THR A 51 21.73 32.73 16.81
C THR A 51 22.34 33.96 16.17
N ASP A 52 23.67 34.06 16.19
CA ASP A 52 24.42 35.24 15.75
C ASP A 52 25.17 35.03 14.42
N ASP A 53 25.05 33.84 13.84
CA ASP A 53 25.75 33.47 12.60
C ASP A 53 24.73 33.11 11.51
N GLU A 54 24.28 34.12 10.78
CA GLU A 54 23.29 33.94 9.71
C GLU A 54 23.85 33.16 8.52
N ALA A 55 25.17 33.19 8.28
CA ALA A 55 25.80 32.41 7.23
C ALA A 55 25.71 30.91 7.55
N VAL A 56 26.09 30.53 8.78
CA VAL A 56 25.94 29.16 9.27
C VAL A 56 24.47 28.75 9.33
N ALA A 57 23.57 29.65 9.77
CA ALA A 57 22.15 29.36 9.81
C ALA A 57 21.56 29.10 8.43
N GLU A 58 22.02 29.82 7.39
CA GLU A 58 21.59 29.57 6.01
C GLU A 58 22.11 28.23 5.47
N GLU A 59 23.38 27.90 5.72
CA GLU A 59 23.93 26.58 5.36
C GLU A 59 23.13 25.44 6.00
N LEU A 60 22.80 25.57 7.28
CA LEU A 60 21.99 24.58 8.00
C LEU A 60 20.57 24.46 7.43
N ARG A 61 19.96 25.55 6.94
CA ARG A 61 18.65 25.50 6.27
C ARG A 61 18.74 24.77 4.93
N VAL A 62 19.80 24.99 4.16
CA VAL A 62 20.06 24.26 2.92
C VAL A 62 20.22 22.76 3.20
N VAL A 63 20.89 22.40 4.30
CA VAL A 63 20.98 21.01 4.75
C VAL A 63 19.59 20.45 5.10
N LEU A 64 18.78 21.16 5.87
CA LEU A 64 17.41 20.74 6.19
C LEU A 64 16.53 20.59 4.95
N ASP A 65 16.66 21.50 3.97
CA ASP A 65 15.99 21.39 2.67
C ASP A 65 16.38 20.10 1.94
N GLY A 66 17.68 19.77 1.94
CA GLY A 66 18.20 18.51 1.38
C GLY A 66 17.60 17.28 2.05
N MET A 67 17.57 17.27 3.39
CA MET A 67 16.98 16.17 4.17
C MET A 67 15.49 16.02 3.92
N MET A 68 14.75 17.14 3.81
CA MET A 68 13.32 17.12 3.48
C MET A 68 13.08 16.58 2.06
N VAL A 69 13.91 16.97 1.08
CA VAL A 69 13.84 16.44 -0.29
C VAL A 69 14.04 14.92 -0.29
N GLU A 70 15.04 14.41 0.42
CA GLU A 70 15.30 12.97 0.51
C GLU A 70 14.11 12.21 1.15
N ALA A 71 13.55 12.77 2.21
CA ALA A 71 12.38 12.21 2.88
C ALA A 71 11.16 12.16 1.93
N LEU A 72 10.91 13.23 1.15
CA LEU A 72 9.82 13.27 0.18
C LEU A 72 10.02 12.30 -0.98
N LEU A 73 11.24 12.17 -1.50
CA LEU A 73 11.56 11.19 -2.54
C LEU A 73 11.33 9.76 -2.04
N THR A 74 11.69 9.48 -0.79
CA THR A 74 11.44 8.18 -0.17
C THR A 74 9.93 7.93 -0.01
N LEU A 75 9.19 8.95 0.42
CA LEU A 75 7.73 8.88 0.57
C LEU A 75 7.01 8.62 -0.77
N GLU A 76 7.52 9.13 -1.87
CA GLU A 76 6.93 8.90 -3.20
C GLU A 76 6.98 7.42 -3.61
N LEU A 77 7.94 6.65 -3.08
CA LEU A 77 8.07 5.21 -3.34
C LEU A 77 7.14 4.34 -2.49
N VAL A 78 6.48 4.92 -1.49
CA VAL A 78 5.62 4.19 -0.55
C VAL A 78 4.25 3.84 -1.19
N PRO A 79 3.86 2.55 -1.28
CA PRO A 79 2.61 2.14 -1.93
C PRO A 79 1.34 2.38 -1.07
N ALA A 80 0.22 2.63 -1.76
CA ALA A 80 -1.17 2.75 -1.30
C ALA A 80 -1.42 3.50 0.03
N MET A 81 -1.41 4.82 -0.10
CA MET A 81 -1.59 5.83 0.94
C MET A 81 -3.01 6.05 1.52
N PRO A 82 -4.17 5.68 0.92
CA PRO A 82 -5.48 6.26 1.30
C PRO A 82 -5.90 6.05 2.77
N LYS A 83 -5.73 4.84 3.31
CA LYS A 83 -6.01 4.58 4.73
C LYS A 83 -5.09 5.39 5.64
N MET A 84 -3.81 5.50 5.29
CA MET A 84 -2.81 6.26 6.04
C MET A 84 -3.07 7.77 5.99
N LEU A 85 -3.50 8.31 4.84
CA LEU A 85 -3.90 9.72 4.73
C LEU A 85 -5.14 10.04 5.55
N ALA A 86 -6.04 9.07 5.74
CA ALA A 86 -7.25 9.25 6.54
C ALA A 86 -6.99 9.18 8.06
N SER A 87 -5.94 8.46 8.48
CA SER A 87 -5.65 8.21 9.90
C SER A 87 -4.48 9.01 10.47
N THR A 88 -3.83 9.87 9.66
CA THR A 88 -2.63 10.62 10.06
C THR A 88 -2.69 12.07 9.57
N ASP A 89 -1.88 12.94 10.17
CA ASP A 89 -1.73 14.33 9.75
C ASP A 89 -0.83 14.50 8.51
N LEU A 90 -0.36 13.39 7.91
CA LEU A 90 0.56 13.40 6.77
C LEU A 90 0.07 14.26 5.59
N ALA A 91 -1.22 14.18 5.27
CA ALA A 91 -1.82 14.94 4.18
C ALA A 91 -1.74 16.46 4.43
N GLN A 92 -1.97 16.86 5.69
CA GLN A 92 -1.92 18.25 6.12
C GLN A 92 -0.47 18.75 6.12
N ASP A 93 0.45 17.98 6.68
CA ASP A 93 1.84 18.39 6.85
C ASP A 93 2.59 18.46 5.51
N VAL A 94 2.44 17.46 4.63
CA VAL A 94 2.98 17.53 3.26
C VAL A 94 2.23 18.59 2.44
N GLY A 95 0.95 18.81 2.73
CA GLY A 95 0.18 19.92 2.16
C GLY A 95 0.77 21.29 2.49
N ALA A 96 1.29 21.49 3.70
CA ALA A 96 1.93 22.73 4.13
C ALA A 96 3.25 22.99 3.37
N LEU A 97 4.01 21.95 3.03
CA LEU A 97 5.26 22.04 2.26
C LEU A 97 5.06 22.60 0.84
N ARG A 98 3.83 22.68 0.33
CA ARG A 98 3.52 23.35 -0.95
C ARG A 98 3.80 24.87 -0.92
N ASN A 99 4.02 25.44 0.27
CA ASN A 99 4.43 26.83 0.47
C ASN A 99 5.89 26.96 0.96
N HIS A 100 6.70 25.91 0.80
CA HIS A 100 8.11 25.91 1.21
C HIS A 100 8.92 26.91 0.37
N PRO A 101 9.91 27.62 0.95
CA PRO A 101 10.80 28.50 0.21
C PRO A 101 11.63 27.76 -0.84
N SER A 102 12.16 26.58 -0.49
CA SER A 102 12.87 25.70 -1.44
C SER A 102 11.94 25.21 -2.54
N GLU A 103 12.29 25.53 -3.78
CA GLU A 103 11.55 25.15 -4.99
C GLU A 103 11.48 23.63 -5.15
N ARG A 104 12.58 22.92 -4.85
CA ARG A 104 12.63 21.45 -4.91
C ARG A 104 11.66 20.80 -3.92
N VAL A 105 11.65 21.25 -2.66
CA VAL A 105 10.72 20.75 -1.62
C VAL A 105 9.28 21.01 -2.05
N ARG A 106 9.00 22.23 -2.51
CA ARG A 106 7.67 22.65 -2.95
C ARG A 106 7.18 21.81 -4.14
N SER A 107 8.01 21.62 -5.15
CA SER A 107 7.67 20.87 -6.37
C SER A 107 7.36 19.40 -6.06
N LEU A 108 8.15 18.75 -5.20
CA LEU A 108 7.89 17.38 -4.73
C LEU A 108 6.57 17.28 -3.95
N ALA A 109 6.35 18.18 -2.99
CA ALA A 109 5.13 18.19 -2.20
C ALA A 109 3.87 18.37 -3.07
N ILE A 110 3.94 19.21 -4.11
CA ILE A 110 2.85 19.37 -5.08
C ILE A 110 2.61 18.08 -5.86
N GLY A 111 3.68 17.43 -6.35
CA GLY A 111 3.61 16.16 -7.07
C GLY A 111 2.95 15.06 -6.25
N ILE A 112 3.42 14.87 -5.02
CA ILE A 112 2.93 13.86 -4.07
C ILE A 112 1.45 14.10 -3.74
N VAL A 113 1.06 15.32 -3.36
CA VAL A 113 -0.34 15.64 -3.04
C VAL A 113 -1.26 15.46 -4.26
N ARG A 114 -0.76 15.75 -5.47
CA ARG A 114 -1.52 15.49 -6.71
C ARG A 114 -1.69 13.98 -6.94
N GLY A 115 -0.64 13.19 -6.75
CA GLY A 115 -0.69 11.73 -6.82
C GLY A 115 -1.70 11.13 -5.83
N TRP A 116 -1.68 11.60 -4.58
CA TRP A 116 -2.64 11.19 -3.57
C TRP A 116 -4.09 11.51 -3.95
N ARG A 117 -4.35 12.72 -4.47
CA ARG A 117 -5.69 13.09 -4.94
C ARG A 117 -6.15 12.22 -6.10
N ALA A 118 -5.26 11.86 -7.02
CA ALA A 118 -5.58 10.95 -8.11
C ALA A 118 -5.92 9.54 -7.58
N SER A 119 -5.13 9.02 -6.64
CA SER A 119 -5.36 7.72 -6.00
C SER A 119 -6.70 7.67 -5.25
N VAL A 120 -7.02 8.69 -4.44
CA VAL A 120 -8.31 8.76 -3.72
C VAL A 120 -9.49 8.84 -4.69
N LYS A 121 -9.37 9.58 -5.80
CA LYS A 121 -10.41 9.63 -6.84
C LYS A 121 -10.62 8.27 -7.51
N ASP A 122 -9.54 7.56 -7.82
CA ASP A 122 -9.61 6.22 -8.40
C ASP A 122 -10.29 5.22 -7.44
N GLU A 123 -9.97 5.26 -6.15
CA GLU A 123 -10.67 4.44 -5.14
C GLU A 123 -12.15 4.79 -5.02
N LEU A 124 -12.51 6.08 -5.08
CA LEU A 124 -13.91 6.51 -5.05
C LEU A 124 -14.69 6.00 -6.28
N LEU A 125 -14.09 6.03 -7.47
CA LEU A 125 -14.71 5.49 -8.69
C LEU A 125 -14.89 3.97 -8.59
N LYS A 126 -13.89 3.25 -8.06
CA LYS A 126 -13.98 1.81 -7.81
C LYS A 126 -15.08 1.48 -6.80
N ALA A 127 -15.21 2.27 -5.72
CA ALA A 127 -16.26 2.10 -4.73
C ALA A 127 -17.65 2.36 -5.33
N ALA A 128 -17.82 3.44 -6.11
CA ALA A 128 -19.07 3.74 -6.79
C ALA A 128 -19.52 2.61 -7.73
N ALA A 129 -18.60 2.08 -8.55
CA ALA A 129 -18.88 0.95 -9.44
C ALA A 129 -19.23 -0.33 -8.65
N ALA A 130 -18.63 -0.55 -7.49
CA ALA A 130 -18.98 -1.68 -6.62
C ALA A 130 -20.40 -1.51 -6.03
N MET A 131 -20.78 -0.31 -5.60
CA MET A 131 -22.12 -0.02 -5.10
C MET A 131 -23.19 -0.19 -6.19
N GLU A 132 -22.90 0.24 -7.42
CA GLU A 132 -23.81 0.03 -8.57
C GLU A 132 -24.05 -1.46 -8.82
N LYS A 133 -23.01 -2.29 -8.81
CA LYS A 133 -23.14 -3.75 -8.95
C LYS A 133 -23.98 -4.38 -7.83
N LEU A 134 -23.84 -3.91 -6.59
CA LEU A 134 -24.67 -4.37 -5.49
C LEU A 134 -26.14 -3.97 -5.66
N SER A 135 -26.41 -2.76 -6.17
CA SER A 135 -27.78 -2.33 -6.46
C SER A 135 -28.44 -3.19 -7.54
N GLN A 136 -27.71 -3.55 -8.60
CA GLN A 136 -28.20 -4.44 -9.66
C GLN A 136 -28.46 -5.87 -9.16
N ALA A 137 -27.70 -6.34 -8.16
CA ALA A 137 -27.90 -7.66 -7.56
C ALA A 137 -29.07 -7.72 -6.55
N MET A 138 -29.57 -6.57 -6.10
CA MET A 138 -30.67 -6.46 -5.14
C MET A 138 -32.04 -6.16 -5.78
N GLU A 139 -32.08 -5.81 -7.06
CA GLU A 139 -33.34 -5.79 -7.83
C GLU A 139 -33.88 -7.23 -7.88
N PRO A 140 -35.08 -7.49 -7.33
CA PRO A 140 -35.72 -8.79 -7.50
C PRO A 140 -36.03 -8.95 -8.98
N ASP A 141 -35.59 -10.09 -9.55
CA ASP A 141 -36.18 -10.60 -10.78
C ASP A 141 -37.70 -10.57 -10.57
N GLU A 142 -38.41 -9.68 -11.25
CA GLU A 142 -39.87 -9.80 -11.37
C GLU A 142 -40.11 -11.09 -12.15
N ALA A 143 -40.10 -12.18 -11.38
CA ALA A 143 -40.44 -13.50 -11.81
C ALA A 143 -41.88 -13.42 -12.30
N ASP A 144 -42.00 -13.37 -13.61
CA ASP A 144 -42.73 -14.39 -14.34
C ASP A 144 -44.10 -14.65 -13.72
N ASP A 145 -45.03 -13.77 -14.07
CA ASP A 145 -46.47 -13.89 -13.85
C ASP A 145 -47.04 -15.05 -14.68
N HIS A 146 -46.50 -16.27 -14.50
CA HIS A 146 -47.11 -17.51 -14.95
C HIS A 146 -48.17 -17.88 -13.92
N HIS A 147 -49.27 -17.12 -13.90
CA HIS A 147 -50.50 -17.57 -13.30
C HIS A 147 -50.91 -18.89 -13.96
N ALA A 148 -50.56 -19.97 -13.27
CA ALA A 148 -50.89 -21.35 -13.60
C ALA A 148 -52.39 -21.48 -13.83
N LYS A 149 -52.79 -21.61 -15.10
CA LYS A 149 -54.14 -22.01 -15.49
C LYS A 149 -54.29 -23.52 -15.27
N ILE A 150 -54.39 -23.92 -14.00
CA ILE A 150 -54.89 -25.22 -13.60
C ILE A 150 -56.42 -25.16 -13.74
N LEU A 151 -56.95 -25.65 -14.86
CA LEU A 151 -58.29 -26.21 -14.96
C LEU A 151 -58.49 -26.78 -16.36
N GLN A 152 -58.33 -28.10 -16.50
CA GLN A 152 -59.34 -29.02 -17.04
C GLN A 152 -58.74 -30.40 -17.36
N PRO A 153 -59.26 -31.49 -16.77
CA PRO A 153 -59.08 -32.84 -17.30
C PRO A 153 -60.30 -33.26 -18.15
N SER A 154 -60.07 -33.93 -19.28
CA SER A 154 -61.09 -34.78 -19.91
C SER A 154 -60.45 -35.95 -20.68
N PRO A 155 -61.13 -37.12 -20.78
CA PRO A 155 -60.49 -38.42 -20.97
C PRO A 155 -60.78 -39.03 -22.38
N PRO A 156 -60.49 -40.31 -22.66
CA PRO A 156 -59.45 -40.75 -23.59
C PRO A 156 -60.00 -41.21 -24.97
N LYS A 157 -59.15 -41.24 -26.01
CA LYS A 157 -59.44 -42.04 -27.22
C LYS A 157 -58.23 -42.86 -27.67
N LYS A 158 -58.48 -44.17 -27.66
CA LYS A 158 -57.71 -45.30 -28.15
C LYS A 158 -57.77 -45.37 -29.68
N THR A 159 -56.64 -45.57 -30.35
CA THR A 159 -56.47 -46.52 -31.47
C THR A 159 -54.99 -46.74 -31.77
N ALA A 160 -54.69 -47.98 -32.15
CA ALA A 160 -53.38 -48.61 -32.24
C ALA A 160 -52.85 -48.66 -33.67
N ASN A 161 -51.52 -48.74 -33.82
CA ASN A 161 -50.72 -49.37 -34.90
C ASN A 161 -49.31 -48.74 -34.91
N THR A 162 -48.20 -49.36 -35.28
CA THR A 162 -47.76 -50.73 -35.56
C THR A 162 -46.22 -50.61 -35.67
N SER A 163 -45.48 -51.57 -35.09
CA SER A 163 -44.13 -52.09 -35.45
C SER A 163 -43.04 -51.11 -35.95
N ARG A 164 -41.79 -51.16 -35.49
CA ARG A 164 -40.89 -52.33 -35.57
C ARG A 164 -39.50 -51.99 -34.97
N SER A 165 -38.85 -53.03 -34.46
CA SER A 165 -37.39 -53.24 -34.35
C SER A 165 -36.60 -52.59 -33.20
N GLN A 166 -36.40 -53.40 -32.16
CA GLN A 166 -35.22 -53.47 -31.26
C GLN A 166 -34.06 -54.25 -31.97
N PRO A 167 -32.88 -54.50 -31.35
CA PRO A 167 -31.86 -53.64 -30.70
C PRO A 167 -30.43 -54.03 -31.24
N PRO A 168 -29.26 -53.75 -30.58
CA PRO A 168 -28.85 -54.54 -29.42
C PRO A 168 -28.10 -53.78 -28.29
N PHE A 169 -28.27 -54.33 -27.09
CA PHE A 169 -27.52 -54.17 -25.83
C PHE A 169 -25.99 -54.49 -25.99
N PRO A 170 -25.08 -54.46 -24.95
CA PRO A 170 -25.35 -54.51 -23.49
C PRO A 170 -24.36 -53.83 -22.48
N LYS A 171 -24.88 -53.71 -21.23
CA LYS A 171 -24.31 -54.01 -19.88
C LYS A 171 -23.03 -53.27 -19.42
N LYS A 172 -23.13 -52.35 -18.44
CA LYS A 172 -23.11 -52.54 -16.95
C LYS A 172 -21.78 -53.07 -16.38
N GLN A 173 -21.16 -52.29 -15.48
CA GLN A 173 -20.62 -52.63 -14.13
C GLN A 173 -19.70 -51.46 -13.69
N SER A 174 -20.01 -50.69 -12.63
CA SER A 174 -20.02 -50.96 -11.18
C SER A 174 -18.63 -51.09 -10.53
N ALA A 175 -18.46 -50.32 -9.43
CA ALA A 175 -17.53 -50.45 -8.29
C ALA A 175 -16.24 -49.59 -8.23
N ARG A 176 -16.12 -48.83 -7.13
CA ARG A 176 -14.91 -48.33 -6.41
C ARG A 176 -14.28 -49.48 -5.59
N PRO A 177 -13.15 -49.36 -4.80
CA PRO A 177 -12.10 -48.31 -4.63
C PRO A 177 -10.64 -48.89 -4.50
N VAL A 178 -9.68 -48.06 -4.03
CA VAL A 178 -8.48 -48.37 -3.17
C VAL A 178 -7.05 -48.33 -3.78
N VAL A 179 -6.13 -47.72 -2.98
CA VAL A 179 -4.63 -47.78 -2.95
C VAL A 179 -3.88 -47.05 -4.07
N GLY A 180 -2.80 -46.29 -3.85
CA GLY A 180 -1.99 -45.97 -2.68
C GLY A 180 -0.72 -45.21 -3.15
N GLY A 181 0.04 -44.64 -2.21
CA GLY A 181 1.35 -44.00 -2.46
C GLY A 181 1.65 -42.96 -1.38
N SER A 182 2.25 -43.36 -0.26
CA SER A 182 3.70 -43.35 0.03
C SER A 182 4.25 -42.00 0.48
N ARG A 183 4.58 -41.94 1.78
CA ARG A 183 5.85 -41.52 2.45
C ARG A 183 6.62 -40.30 1.91
N VAL A 184 7.37 -39.50 2.66
CA VAL A 184 7.64 -39.24 4.10
C VAL A 184 8.61 -38.03 4.08
N THR A 185 8.51 -37.19 5.10
CA THR A 185 9.47 -36.17 5.60
C THR A 185 10.95 -36.53 5.49
N THR A 186 11.84 -35.54 5.30
CA THR A 186 12.97 -35.24 6.21
C THR A 186 13.69 -33.94 5.81
N THR A 187 14.07 -33.23 6.87
CA THR A 187 14.86 -32.01 7.06
C THR A 187 16.24 -31.95 6.37
N ALA A 188 16.71 -30.76 6.03
CA ALA A 188 18.13 -30.40 6.17
C ALA A 188 18.33 -28.88 6.27
N LYS A 189 18.89 -28.47 7.42
CA LYS A 189 19.53 -27.18 7.70
C LYS A 189 20.80 -27.04 6.85
N ILE A 190 21.07 -25.86 6.30
CA ILE A 190 22.40 -25.48 5.79
C ILE A 190 22.73 -24.06 6.28
N ASP A 191 23.88 -23.96 6.94
CA ASP A 191 24.50 -22.82 7.63
C ASP A 191 24.88 -21.60 6.74
N PRO A 192 25.09 -20.41 7.35
CA PRO A 192 25.54 -19.18 6.69
C PRO A 192 27.07 -19.12 6.44
N PRO A 193 27.54 -18.24 5.52
CA PRO A 193 28.95 -18.17 5.10
C PRO A 193 29.89 -17.50 6.13
N PRO A 194 31.20 -17.82 6.11
CA PRO A 194 32.13 -17.50 7.21
C PRO A 194 32.66 -16.06 7.20
N GLU A 195 32.65 -15.49 8.40
CA GLU A 195 33.31 -14.26 8.83
C GLU A 195 34.84 -14.47 8.93
N GLN A 196 35.64 -13.78 8.11
CA GLN A 196 37.09 -13.72 8.31
C GLN A 196 37.46 -12.62 9.31
N ARG A 197 37.88 -13.07 10.49
CA ARG A 197 38.45 -12.28 11.57
C ARG A 197 39.78 -11.62 11.18
N ARG A 198 39.88 -10.36 11.60
CA ARG A 198 41.03 -9.68 12.22
C ARG A 198 42.36 -10.47 12.25
N ARG A 199 43.40 -9.86 11.67
CA ARG A 199 44.79 -10.01 12.15
C ARG A 199 45.29 -8.70 12.73
N SER A 200 45.47 -8.73 14.04
CA SER A 200 46.36 -7.87 14.81
C SER A 200 47.81 -8.35 14.70
N GLY A 201 48.75 -7.40 14.75
CA GLY A 201 50.21 -7.61 14.91
C GLY A 201 50.99 -7.10 13.70
N GLY A 202 52.01 -6.25 13.79
CA GLY A 202 52.73 -5.66 14.91
C GLY A 202 54.03 -5.04 14.35
N ALA A 203 54.45 -3.91 14.91
CA ALA A 203 55.82 -3.35 15.00
C ALA A 203 56.87 -3.58 13.88
N ARG A 204 57.44 -2.49 13.34
CA ARG A 204 58.80 -1.98 13.66
C ARG A 204 59.27 -0.81 12.77
N SER A 205 60.12 0.02 13.39
CA SER A 205 61.11 1.04 12.94
C SER A 205 61.45 1.12 11.44
N ARG A 206 61.76 2.30 10.88
CA ARG A 206 62.72 3.36 11.29
C ARG A 206 62.29 4.72 10.76
#